data_AF-A0A314ZNE2-F1
#
_entry.id   AF-A0A314ZNE2-F1
#
_cell.length_a   1.000
_cell.length_b   1.000
_cell.length_c   1.000
_cell.angle_alpha   90.00
_cell.angle_beta   90.00
_cell.angle_gamma   90.00
#
_symmetry.space_group_name_H-M   'P 1'
#
loop_
_entity.id
_entity.type
_entity.pdbx_description
1 polymer ?
#
loop_
_entity_poly.entity_id
_entity_poly.type
_entity_poly.pdbx_seq_one_letter_code
_entity_poly.pdbx_strand_id
1 'polypeptide(L)'
;MNKGISRKRPAPTQQPSPANPPKQHATSQEDEFLDEDVFLDETLFETEDDLILRDIEERQALASRLTKWARPSISHAYSSASRSIAFQQLEIDYVIGESHRELLPNWSGSAAIIRIFGVTKEGHSVCCHVHGFEPYFYISCPPGMGPDDISRFHQILEGRMGEMNRNSKVPKFIRHIEMVQKRSIMYYQQQDSHPFLKIVVALPTMVASCRGILDRGIQIDGLGMKSFMTYESNVLFALRFMIDCNIVGGNWIEVPAGKYKTAKHSSYCQLEFDCLYSDLISHAPEGEFSKMAPFRILSFDIECAGRKGHFPEPTHDPVIQIANLVTLQGENQPFIRNVMTLKSCSPIVGVDVMSFDTEKDVLLAWRDLIRKVDPDVIIGYNICKFDLPYLIERAETLGIAEFPLLGRIKNSRVRVKDTTFSSRQYGTRESKEVTVEGRVQFDLLQAMQRDYKLSSYSLNSVSAHFLSEQKENVHHSIISDLQNGNAETRRRLAVYCLKDAYLHRGFWTN
;
A
#
# COMPACT_ATOMS: atom_id res chain seq x y z
N MET A 1 37.38 -52.46 -43.28
CA MET A 1 36.15 -52.75 -44.06
C MET A 1 35.39 -51.45 -44.29
N ASN A 2 34.43 -51.42 -45.23
CA ASN A 2 34.08 -50.21 -45.98
C ASN A 2 33.35 -49.10 -45.19
N LYS A 3 33.64 -47.85 -45.56
CA LYS A 3 32.70 -46.72 -45.46
C LYS A 3 31.92 -46.62 -46.78
N GLY A 4 30.65 -46.20 -46.72
CA GLY A 4 29.85 -45.86 -47.90
C GLY A 4 29.57 -44.36 -47.98
N ILE A 5 29.74 -43.77 -49.16
CA ILE A 5 29.42 -42.36 -49.48
C ILE A 5 28.73 -42.34 -50.84
N SER A 6 27.67 -41.55 -51.02
CA SER A 6 27.09 -41.22 -52.33
C SER A 6 26.79 -39.71 -52.44
N ARG A 7 26.83 -39.17 -53.66
CA ARG A 7 26.77 -37.74 -53.99
C ARG A 7 25.49 -37.40 -54.80
N LYS A 8 25.16 -36.10 -54.91
CA LYS A 8 24.02 -35.54 -55.67
C LYS A 8 24.45 -34.83 -56.98
N ARG A 9 23.45 -34.54 -57.84
CA ARG A 9 23.43 -33.65 -59.05
C ARG A 9 24.07 -34.21 -60.35
N PRO A 10 23.73 -33.68 -61.55
CA PRO A 10 22.79 -32.58 -61.90
C PRO A 10 21.64 -33.00 -62.88
N ALA A 11 21.01 -32.04 -63.57
CA ALA A 11 19.88 -32.21 -64.51
C ALA A 11 20.08 -31.42 -65.84
N PRO A 12 19.25 -31.63 -66.89
CA PRO A 12 19.14 -30.73 -68.06
C PRO A 12 17.69 -30.32 -68.47
N THR A 13 17.55 -29.55 -69.56
CA THR A 13 16.29 -28.95 -70.13
C THR A 13 16.24 -29.16 -71.69
N GLN A 14 15.33 -28.64 -72.55
CA GLN A 14 14.27 -27.60 -72.47
C GLN A 14 13.27 -27.62 -73.68
N GLN A 15 11.96 -27.39 -73.45
CA GLN A 15 10.96 -26.81 -74.41
C GLN A 15 10.72 -27.56 -75.77
N PRO A 16 9.81 -27.13 -76.70
CA PRO A 16 8.89 -25.97 -76.73
C PRO A 16 7.38 -26.27 -77.02
N SER A 17 6.56 -25.21 -77.07
CA SER A 17 5.12 -25.19 -77.44
C SER A 17 4.89 -24.98 -78.97
N PRO A 18 3.65 -25.08 -79.53
CA PRO A 18 2.59 -24.03 -79.46
C PRO A 18 1.17 -24.67 -79.24
N ALA A 19 -0.03 -24.13 -79.57
CA ALA A 19 -0.54 -22.94 -80.27
C ALA A 19 -2.00 -22.58 -79.83
N ASN A 20 -2.58 -21.46 -80.33
CA ASN A 20 -4.00 -21.07 -80.20
C ASN A 20 -4.67 -20.86 -81.58
N PRO A 21 -6.00 -21.01 -81.71
CA PRO A 21 -6.84 -20.35 -82.72
C PRO A 21 -7.72 -19.19 -82.14
N PRO A 22 -8.35 -18.33 -82.96
CA PRO A 22 -8.87 -17.01 -82.53
C PRO A 22 -10.41 -16.83 -82.44
N LYS A 23 -10.82 -15.61 -82.04
CA LYS A 23 -12.18 -15.07 -81.81
C LYS A 23 -13.08 -14.97 -83.07
N GLN A 24 -14.42 -15.00 -82.94
CA GLN A 24 -15.31 -13.81 -83.10
C GLN A 24 -16.85 -14.05 -83.03
N HIS A 25 -17.57 -13.05 -82.47
CA HIS A 25 -18.95 -12.54 -82.67
C HIS A 25 -20.25 -13.41 -82.62
N ALA A 26 -21.13 -13.00 -81.68
CA ALA A 26 -22.58 -12.67 -81.80
C ALA A 26 -23.60 -13.77 -82.23
N THR A 27 -24.83 -13.84 -81.70
CA THR A 27 -25.83 -12.76 -81.45
C THR A 27 -26.87 -13.11 -80.35
N SER A 28 -27.46 -12.07 -79.75
CA SER A 28 -28.81 -11.95 -79.14
C SER A 28 -29.54 -13.14 -78.49
N GLN A 29 -29.92 -12.97 -77.22
CA GLN A 29 -31.32 -13.03 -76.77
C GLN A 29 -31.52 -12.25 -75.46
N GLU A 30 -32.76 -11.93 -75.11
CA GLU A 30 -33.16 -11.00 -74.04
C GLU A 30 -33.62 -11.75 -72.77
N ASP A 31 -33.55 -11.05 -71.64
CA ASP A 31 -34.27 -11.20 -70.35
C ASP A 31 -34.64 -12.60 -69.82
N GLU A 32 -34.03 -12.97 -68.67
CA GLU A 32 -34.81 -13.41 -67.49
C GLU A 32 -34.06 -13.10 -66.18
N PHE A 33 -34.80 -12.80 -65.10
CA PHE A 33 -34.24 -12.37 -63.81
C PHE A 33 -33.71 -13.55 -62.98
N LEU A 34 -32.60 -13.33 -62.26
CA LEU A 34 -32.28 -13.98 -60.99
C LEU A 34 -31.28 -13.10 -60.21
N ASP A 35 -31.53 -12.89 -58.92
CA ASP A 35 -30.78 -11.95 -58.10
C ASP A 35 -29.36 -12.45 -57.76
N GLU A 36 -28.33 -11.64 -58.05
CA GLU A 36 -27.04 -11.78 -57.37
C GLU A 36 -27.13 -11.08 -56.00
N ASP A 37 -27.42 -11.88 -54.96
CA ASP A 37 -27.25 -11.49 -53.56
C ASP A 37 -25.77 -11.19 -53.26
N VAL A 38 -25.32 -10.00 -53.63
CA VAL A 38 -24.05 -9.43 -53.17
C VAL A 38 -24.21 -9.09 -51.68
N PHE A 39 -24.03 -10.11 -50.84
CA PHE A 39 -23.73 -9.92 -49.42
C PHE A 39 -22.42 -9.13 -49.30
N LEU A 40 -22.56 -7.80 -49.30
CA LEU A 40 -21.59 -6.91 -48.68
C LEU A 40 -21.49 -7.32 -47.22
N ASP A 41 -20.38 -7.99 -46.90
CA ASP A 41 -19.96 -8.25 -45.53
C ASP A 41 -19.65 -6.88 -44.88
N GLU A 42 -20.67 -6.28 -44.27
CA GLU A 42 -20.60 -5.04 -43.48
C GLU A 42 -19.73 -5.26 -42.25
N THR A 43 -18.43 -5.38 -42.51
CA THR A 43 -17.34 -5.25 -41.57
C THR A 43 -17.39 -3.83 -41.03
N LEU A 44 -18.19 -3.65 -39.98
CA LEU A 44 -18.25 -2.45 -39.16
C LEU A 44 -16.84 -2.12 -38.65
N PHE A 45 -16.17 -1.21 -39.35
CA PHE A 45 -14.95 -0.60 -38.89
C PHE A 45 -15.31 0.31 -37.70
N GLU A 46 -15.19 -0.22 -36.48
CA GLU A 46 -15.29 0.57 -35.25
C GLU A 46 -14.40 1.81 -35.39
N THR A 47 -14.99 3.00 -35.31
CA THR A 47 -14.23 4.25 -35.45
C THR A 47 -13.47 4.55 -34.16
N GLU A 48 -12.49 5.46 -34.23
CA GLU A 48 -11.78 5.92 -33.02
C GLU A 48 -12.76 6.52 -31.99
N ASP A 49 -13.85 7.17 -32.45
CA ASP A 49 -14.91 7.70 -31.59
C ASP A 49 -15.75 6.59 -30.94
N ASP A 50 -16.07 5.50 -31.66
CA ASP A 50 -16.80 4.35 -31.09
C ASP A 50 -15.98 3.63 -30.00
N LEU A 51 -14.68 3.46 -30.24
CA LEU A 51 -13.74 2.88 -29.27
C LEU A 51 -13.61 3.76 -28.02
N ILE A 52 -13.57 5.09 -28.18
CA ILE A 52 -13.58 6.05 -27.06
C ILE A 52 -14.90 5.99 -26.29
N LEU A 53 -16.04 5.92 -26.99
CA LEU A 53 -17.36 5.81 -26.36
C LEU A 53 -17.46 4.52 -25.52
N ARG A 54 -17.02 3.38 -26.07
CA ARG A 54 -17.00 2.09 -25.38
C ARG A 54 -16.11 2.11 -24.13
N ASP A 55 -14.91 2.67 -24.20
CA ASP A 55 -14.02 2.85 -23.04
C ASP A 55 -14.66 3.72 -21.94
N ILE A 56 -15.39 4.77 -22.33
CA ILE A 56 -16.15 5.61 -21.39
C ILE A 56 -17.29 4.83 -20.74
N GLU A 57 -18.05 4.03 -21.50
CA GLU A 57 -19.15 3.21 -20.97
C GLU A 57 -18.66 2.10 -20.04
N GLU A 58 -17.61 1.37 -20.40
CA GLU A 58 -17.02 0.32 -19.56
C GLU A 58 -16.49 0.88 -18.23
N ARG A 59 -15.83 2.06 -18.27
CA ARG A 59 -15.40 2.77 -17.05
C ARG A 59 -16.56 3.25 -16.19
N GLN A 60 -17.65 3.74 -16.78
CA GLN A 60 -18.87 4.11 -16.04
C GLN A 60 -19.55 2.88 -15.42
N ALA A 61 -19.63 1.76 -16.14
CA ALA A 61 -20.17 0.50 -15.64
C ALA A 61 -19.35 -0.03 -14.45
N LEU A 62 -18.02 0.01 -14.53
CA LEU A 62 -17.12 -0.33 -13.42
C LEU A 62 -17.34 0.60 -12.22
N ALA A 63 -17.33 1.92 -12.42
CA ALA A 63 -17.54 2.90 -11.36
C ALA A 63 -18.92 2.74 -10.67
N SER A 64 -19.95 2.38 -11.42
CA SER A 64 -21.29 2.05 -10.91
C SER A 64 -21.28 0.78 -10.06
N ARG A 65 -20.65 -0.32 -10.52
CA ARG A 65 -20.47 -1.57 -9.76
C ARG A 65 -19.73 -1.32 -8.45
N LEU A 66 -18.55 -0.70 -8.52
CA LEU A 66 -17.72 -0.42 -7.33
C LEU A 66 -18.39 0.56 -6.36
N THR A 67 -19.31 1.43 -6.80
CA THR A 67 -20.07 2.32 -5.91
C THR A 67 -21.01 1.56 -4.96
N LYS A 68 -21.50 0.38 -5.33
CA LYS A 68 -22.26 -0.51 -4.43
C LYS A 68 -21.42 -1.04 -3.26
N TRP A 69 -20.08 -0.96 -3.38
CA TRP A 69 -19.12 -1.42 -2.38
C TRP A 69 -18.41 -0.29 -1.63
N ALA A 70 -18.81 0.97 -1.83
CA ALA A 70 -18.28 2.11 -1.10
C ALA A 70 -18.50 1.99 0.43
N ARG A 71 -17.80 2.80 1.23
CA ARG A 71 -18.16 2.99 2.64
C ARG A 71 -19.47 3.80 2.77
N PRO A 72 -20.23 3.65 3.87
CA PRO A 72 -21.43 4.46 4.12
C PRO A 72 -21.13 5.97 4.03
N SER A 73 -22.07 6.75 3.49
CA SER A 73 -21.95 8.21 3.39
C SER A 73 -21.87 8.86 4.77
N ILE A 74 -20.95 9.82 4.94
CA ILE A 74 -20.84 10.59 6.19
C ILE A 74 -22.11 11.41 6.47
N SER A 75 -22.50 11.49 7.75
CA SER A 75 -23.61 12.36 8.17
C SER A 75 -23.18 13.83 8.22
N HIS A 76 -24.14 14.74 7.99
CA HIS A 76 -23.88 16.19 8.00
C HIS A 76 -23.19 16.67 9.29
N ALA A 77 -23.47 16.06 10.43
CA ALA A 77 -22.89 16.42 11.73
C ALA A 77 -21.35 16.34 11.77
N TYR A 78 -20.74 15.46 10.96
CA TYR A 78 -19.29 15.45 10.77
C TYR A 78 -18.83 16.63 9.89
N SER A 79 -19.49 16.84 8.75
CA SER A 79 -19.19 17.92 7.81
C SER A 79 -19.33 19.32 8.43
N SER A 80 -20.26 19.51 9.37
CA SER A 80 -20.46 20.76 10.13
C SER A 80 -19.59 20.87 11.40
N ALA A 81 -18.62 19.97 11.60
CA ALA A 81 -17.73 19.90 12.77
C ALA A 81 -18.44 19.88 14.15
N SER A 82 -19.72 19.47 14.17
CA SER A 82 -20.65 19.66 15.30
C SER A 82 -20.82 18.42 16.18
N ARG A 83 -19.96 17.42 16.01
CA ARG A 83 -19.81 16.24 16.88
C ARG A 83 -18.33 15.88 17.04
N SER A 84 -17.97 15.21 18.12
CA SER A 84 -16.64 14.58 18.24
C SER A 84 -16.42 13.54 17.14
N ILE A 85 -15.17 13.37 16.71
CA ILE A 85 -14.74 12.26 15.86
C ILE A 85 -13.98 11.27 16.74
N ALA A 86 -14.61 10.14 17.07
CA ALA A 86 -13.98 9.00 17.73
C ALA A 86 -13.73 7.88 16.71
N PHE A 87 -12.51 7.38 16.65
CA PHE A 87 -12.07 6.37 15.69
C PHE A 87 -11.01 5.43 16.27
N GLN A 88 -11.01 4.16 15.86
CA GLN A 88 -9.96 3.22 16.21
C GLN A 88 -8.81 3.36 15.21
N GLN A 89 -7.60 3.60 15.71
CA GLN A 89 -6.41 3.80 14.86
C GLN A 89 -5.75 2.46 14.48
N LEU A 90 -5.14 2.42 13.29
CA LEU A 90 -4.40 1.26 12.77
C LEU A 90 -2.96 1.57 12.36
N GLU A 91 -2.70 2.79 11.87
CA GLU A 91 -1.39 3.20 11.36
C GLU A 91 -1.12 4.65 11.76
N ILE A 92 0.11 4.90 12.24
CA ILE A 92 0.59 6.23 12.60
C ILE A 92 1.93 6.46 11.91
N ASP A 93 2.02 7.51 11.11
CA ASP A 93 3.27 7.99 10.52
C ASP A 93 3.50 9.48 10.80
N TYR A 94 4.54 10.06 10.21
CA TYR A 94 4.67 11.51 10.14
C TYR A 94 5.24 11.95 8.80
N VAL A 95 4.87 13.16 8.38
CA VAL A 95 5.42 13.87 7.23
C VAL A 95 6.02 15.19 7.67
N ILE A 96 6.93 15.75 6.86
CA ILE A 96 7.39 17.14 7.03
C ILE A 96 6.56 18.02 6.11
N GLY A 97 5.87 19.01 6.69
CA GLY A 97 5.02 19.96 5.97
C GLY A 97 5.13 21.36 6.56
N GLU A 98 4.36 22.32 6.04
CA GLU A 98 4.30 23.68 6.59
C GLU A 98 3.37 23.73 7.82
N SER A 99 3.77 24.50 8.84
CA SER A 99 3.01 24.65 10.08
C SER A 99 1.58 25.20 9.85
N HIS A 100 0.58 24.62 10.52
CA HIS A 100 -0.83 24.95 10.32
C HIS A 100 -1.22 26.29 10.97
N ARG A 101 -1.16 27.37 10.17
CA ARG A 101 -1.31 28.78 10.60
C ARG A 101 -2.51 29.09 11.51
N GLU A 102 -3.65 28.42 11.36
CA GLU A 102 -4.81 28.67 12.25
C GLU A 102 -4.72 27.97 13.61
N LEU A 103 -4.00 26.85 13.69
CA LEU A 103 -3.85 26.06 14.92
C LEU A 103 -2.61 26.49 15.70
N LEU A 104 -1.59 26.96 14.99
CA LEU A 104 -0.30 27.40 15.51
C LEU A 104 0.08 28.79 14.95
N PRO A 105 -0.69 29.86 15.24
CA PRO A 105 -0.50 31.19 14.63
C PRO A 105 0.87 31.83 14.92
N ASN A 106 1.51 31.43 16.02
CA ASN A 106 2.84 31.91 16.40
C ASN A 106 3.99 31.09 15.76
N TRP A 107 3.67 30.13 14.89
CA TRP A 107 4.63 29.19 14.29
C TRP A 107 4.65 29.31 12.77
N SER A 108 5.82 29.11 12.17
CA SER A 108 6.03 29.27 10.73
C SER A 108 7.15 28.38 10.21
N GLY A 109 7.14 28.16 8.89
CA GLY A 109 8.03 27.24 8.20
C GLY A 109 7.69 25.78 8.49
N SER A 110 8.66 24.92 8.22
CA SER A 110 8.45 23.48 8.24
C SER A 110 8.34 22.92 9.66
N ALA A 111 7.42 21.97 9.83
CA ALA A 111 7.14 21.22 11.04
C ALA A 111 6.92 19.74 10.69
N ALA A 112 7.00 18.86 11.69
CA ALA A 112 6.51 17.49 11.56
C ALA A 112 5.01 17.45 11.85
N ILE A 113 4.26 16.80 10.96
CA ILE A 113 2.80 16.60 11.08
C ILE A 113 2.61 15.08 11.18
N ILE A 114 1.99 14.63 12.26
CA ILE A 114 1.71 13.20 12.47
C ILE A 114 0.41 12.86 11.76
N ARG A 115 0.37 11.75 11.02
CA ARG A 115 -0.85 11.25 10.35
C ARG A 115 -1.33 10.01 11.07
N ILE A 116 -2.57 10.00 11.51
CA ILE A 116 -3.22 8.86 12.15
C ILE A 116 -4.34 8.37 11.24
N PHE A 117 -4.25 7.12 10.80
CA PHE A 117 -5.26 6.47 9.97
C PHE A 117 -6.10 5.49 10.82
N GLY A 118 -7.40 5.43 10.54
CA GLY A 118 -8.31 4.55 11.27
C GLY A 118 -9.76 4.64 10.83
N VAL A 119 -10.68 4.10 11.64
CA VAL A 119 -12.10 3.94 11.29
C VAL A 119 -13.02 4.27 12.46
N THR A 120 -14.12 5.00 12.21
CA THR A 120 -15.14 5.29 13.23
C THR A 120 -16.02 4.07 13.53
N LYS A 121 -16.83 4.12 14.60
CA LYS A 121 -17.78 3.04 14.95
C LYS A 121 -18.83 2.80 13.85
N GLU A 122 -19.15 3.83 13.08
CA GLU A 122 -20.03 3.81 11.91
C GLU A 122 -19.36 3.31 10.61
N GLY A 123 -18.06 3.00 10.66
CA GLY A 123 -17.30 2.47 9.51
C GLY A 123 -16.75 3.53 8.55
N HIS A 124 -16.71 4.81 8.94
CA HIS A 124 -16.09 5.87 8.12
C HIS A 124 -14.56 5.85 8.27
N SER A 125 -13.82 5.96 7.15
CA SER A 125 -12.36 6.04 7.19
C SER A 125 -11.85 7.45 7.49
N VAL A 126 -10.80 7.51 8.31
CA VAL A 126 -10.23 8.73 8.90
C VAL A 126 -8.76 8.88 8.51
N CYS A 127 -8.36 10.11 8.16
CA CYS A 127 -6.98 10.58 8.17
C CYS A 127 -6.90 11.86 9.02
N CYS A 128 -6.41 11.72 10.25
CA CYS A 128 -6.25 12.81 11.21
C CYS A 128 -4.82 13.36 11.12
N HIS A 129 -4.69 14.64 10.83
CA HIS A 129 -3.42 15.38 10.81
C HIS A 129 -3.21 16.08 12.15
N VAL A 130 -2.20 15.65 12.90
CA VAL A 130 -1.93 16.09 14.27
C VAL A 130 -0.73 17.03 14.28
N HIS A 131 -0.96 18.24 14.81
CA HIS A 131 -0.02 19.36 14.81
C HIS A 131 0.48 19.71 16.21
N GLY A 132 1.64 20.39 16.26
CA GLY A 132 2.18 21.02 17.47
C GLY A 132 3.01 20.11 18.37
N PHE A 133 3.14 18.83 18.05
CA PHE A 133 4.03 17.92 18.78
C PHE A 133 5.48 18.09 18.31
N GLU A 134 6.40 18.36 19.24
CA GLU A 134 7.81 18.65 18.92
C GLU A 134 8.77 17.52 19.31
N PRO A 135 9.77 17.19 18.47
CA PRO A 135 10.78 16.18 18.79
C PRO A 135 11.78 16.72 19.82
N TYR A 136 12.05 15.93 20.86
CA TYR A 136 12.99 16.30 21.91
C TYR A 136 13.79 15.09 22.43
N PHE A 137 14.88 15.37 23.15
CA PHE A 137 15.65 14.40 23.92
C PHE A 137 16.28 15.09 25.16
N TYR A 138 16.98 14.35 26.01
CA TYR A 138 17.58 14.92 27.23
C TYR A 138 19.11 14.77 27.28
N ILE A 139 19.77 15.66 28.01
CA ILE A 139 21.15 15.52 28.51
C ILE A 139 21.19 15.85 30.01
N SER A 140 22.15 15.32 30.75
CA SER A 140 22.38 15.74 32.14
C SER A 140 22.83 17.20 32.19
N CYS A 141 22.29 18.00 33.10
CA CYS A 141 22.71 19.40 33.25
C CYS A 141 24.09 19.46 33.94
N PRO A 142 25.08 20.20 33.41
CA PRO A 142 26.34 20.44 34.10
C PRO A 142 26.12 21.11 35.47
N PRO A 143 26.87 20.70 36.52
CA PRO A 143 26.79 21.35 37.83
C PRO A 143 27.09 22.85 37.73
N GLY A 144 26.20 23.65 38.31
CA GLY A 144 26.34 25.12 38.38
C GLY A 144 25.74 25.91 37.21
N MET A 145 25.24 25.29 36.13
CA MET A 145 24.58 26.04 35.06
C MET A 145 23.23 26.63 35.52
N GLY A 146 23.11 27.94 35.39
CA GLY A 146 21.87 28.70 35.59
C GLY A 146 21.11 29.00 34.29
N PRO A 147 20.02 29.80 34.36
CA PRO A 147 19.22 30.19 33.19
C PRO A 147 20.02 30.94 32.11
N ASP A 148 20.99 31.77 32.51
CA ASP A 148 21.84 32.52 31.58
C ASP A 148 22.81 31.58 30.83
N ASP A 149 23.37 30.59 31.52
CA ASP A 149 24.23 29.56 30.91
C ASP A 149 23.44 28.69 29.93
N ILE A 150 22.18 28.35 30.25
CA ILE A 150 21.28 27.62 29.32
C ILE A 150 20.99 28.48 28.09
N SER A 151 20.76 29.79 28.28
CA SER A 151 20.52 30.73 27.18
C SER A 151 21.75 30.87 26.27
N ARG A 152 22.95 30.88 26.84
CA ARG A 152 24.23 30.88 26.11
C ARG A 152 24.48 29.53 25.40
N PHE A 153 24.23 28.42 26.09
CA PHE A 153 24.33 27.07 25.53
C PHE A 153 23.36 26.85 24.35
N HIS A 154 22.14 27.39 24.45
CA HIS A 154 21.16 27.40 23.34
C HIS A 154 21.74 28.08 22.10
N GLN A 155 22.32 29.28 22.24
CA GLN A 155 22.93 30.02 21.13
C GLN A 155 24.11 29.28 20.49
N ILE A 156 24.99 28.68 21.30
CA ILE A 156 26.14 27.90 20.81
C ILE A 156 25.65 26.65 20.06
N LEU A 157 24.68 25.92 20.61
CA LEU A 157 24.12 24.72 19.98
C LEU A 157 23.37 25.04 18.68
N GLU A 158 22.60 26.13 18.65
CA GLU A 158 21.93 26.65 17.45
C GLU A 158 22.95 26.95 16.32
N GLY A 159 24.04 27.66 16.64
CA GLY A 159 25.11 27.94 15.68
C GLY A 159 25.76 26.68 15.12
N ARG A 160 26.08 25.71 15.99
CA ARG A 160 26.68 24.41 15.58
C ARG A 160 25.71 23.55 14.77
N MET A 161 24.41 23.66 15.03
CA MET A 161 23.38 23.04 14.18
C MET A 161 23.32 23.71 12.81
N GLY A 162 23.37 25.04 12.72
CA GLY A 162 23.46 25.76 11.45
C GLY A 162 24.71 25.39 10.64
N GLU A 163 25.87 25.28 11.29
CA GLU A 163 27.12 24.85 10.65
C GLU A 163 27.04 23.47 10.00
N MET A 164 26.31 22.52 10.61
CA MET A 164 26.12 21.16 10.10
C MET A 164 24.96 21.04 9.09
N ASN A 165 23.92 21.84 9.23
CA ASN A 165 22.66 21.70 8.46
C ASN A 165 22.47 22.84 7.44
N ARG A 166 23.56 23.35 6.85
CA ARG A 166 23.60 24.55 5.96
C ARG A 166 22.60 24.55 4.80
N ASN A 167 22.19 23.37 4.32
CA ASN A 167 21.25 23.20 3.22
C ASN A 167 19.77 23.17 3.69
N SER A 168 19.51 23.24 5.00
CA SER A 168 18.17 23.27 5.58
C SER A 168 17.54 24.64 5.43
N LYS A 169 16.23 24.67 5.16
CA LYS A 169 15.40 25.89 5.09
C LYS A 169 14.69 26.21 6.41
N VAL A 170 14.97 25.45 7.48
CA VAL A 170 14.36 25.64 8.79
C VAL A 170 14.96 26.89 9.48
N PRO A 171 14.14 27.84 9.97
CA PRO A 171 14.63 29.13 10.45
C PRO A 171 15.27 29.10 11.86
N LYS A 172 15.04 28.03 12.63
CA LYS A 172 15.62 27.80 13.96
C LYS A 172 15.73 26.30 14.21
N PHE A 173 16.90 25.78 14.55
CA PHE A 173 17.16 24.34 14.69
C PHE A 173 16.79 23.80 16.07
N ILE A 174 17.14 24.52 17.13
CA ILE A 174 16.81 24.24 18.52
C ILE A 174 15.66 25.17 18.93
N ARG A 175 14.46 24.62 19.07
CA ARG A 175 13.23 25.37 19.34
C ARG A 175 13.31 26.04 20.71
N HIS A 176 13.60 25.26 21.75
CA HIS A 176 13.85 25.73 23.11
C HIS A 176 14.63 24.66 23.92
N ILE A 177 15.15 25.05 25.10
CA ILE A 177 15.79 24.14 26.05
C ILE A 177 15.19 24.40 27.44
N GLU A 178 14.75 23.34 28.13
CA GLU A 178 14.11 23.41 29.44
C GLU A 178 14.96 22.67 30.48
N MET A 179 15.18 23.27 31.67
CA MET A 179 15.71 22.50 32.80
C MET A 179 14.56 21.71 33.45
N VAL A 180 14.74 20.40 33.58
CA VAL A 180 13.76 19.47 34.16
C VAL A 180 14.42 18.57 35.20
N GLN A 181 13.69 18.21 36.26
CA GLN A 181 14.16 17.21 37.21
C GLN A 181 13.82 15.81 36.69
N LYS A 182 14.83 14.97 36.51
CA LYS A 182 14.73 13.60 35.98
C LYS A 182 15.75 12.69 36.67
N ARG A 183 15.60 11.37 36.53
CA ARG A 183 16.51 10.36 37.05
C ARG A 183 16.82 9.33 35.97
N SER A 184 18.03 8.79 35.98
CA SER A 184 18.41 7.70 35.10
C SER A 184 17.71 6.40 35.50
N ILE A 185 17.25 5.62 34.51
CA ILE A 185 16.83 4.23 34.71
C ILE A 185 18.02 3.30 35.02
N MET A 186 19.24 3.70 34.63
CA MET A 186 20.46 2.92 34.84
C MET A 186 21.01 3.11 36.26
N TYR A 187 21.13 1.99 36.96
CA TYR A 187 21.64 1.84 38.33
C TYR A 187 20.73 2.44 39.44
N TYR A 188 20.96 1.98 40.67
CA TYR A 188 20.36 2.60 41.85
C TYR A 188 21.03 3.96 42.11
N GLN A 189 20.23 4.99 42.39
CA GLN A 189 20.68 6.34 42.71
C GLN A 189 20.07 6.75 44.07
N GLN A 190 20.86 7.37 44.94
CA GLN A 190 20.40 7.81 46.28
C GLN A 190 19.55 9.09 46.23
N GLN A 191 19.59 9.84 45.14
CA GLN A 191 18.71 10.98 44.89
C GLN A 191 17.62 10.57 43.90
N ASP A 192 16.38 10.97 44.16
CA ASP A 192 15.23 10.63 43.33
C ASP A 192 15.21 11.37 41.98
N SER A 193 15.89 12.52 41.90
CA SER A 193 16.09 13.26 40.66
C SER A 193 17.35 14.14 40.69
N HIS A 194 17.79 14.52 39.50
CA HIS A 194 18.87 15.46 39.20
C HIS A 194 18.39 16.41 38.08
N PRO A 195 19.04 17.58 37.90
CA PRO A 195 18.73 18.47 36.78
C PRO A 195 19.22 17.88 35.44
N PHE A 196 18.31 17.83 34.47
CA PHE A 196 18.56 17.51 33.07
C PHE A 196 18.14 18.71 32.20
N LEU A 197 18.71 18.83 31.01
CA LEU A 197 18.25 19.75 29.97
C LEU A 197 17.46 18.96 28.92
N LYS A 198 16.17 19.27 28.77
CA LYS A 198 15.32 18.82 27.65
C LYS A 198 15.63 19.72 26.46
N ILE A 199 16.18 19.16 25.40
CA ILE A 199 16.51 19.88 24.16
C ILE A 199 15.43 19.58 23.14
N VAL A 200 14.66 20.60 22.75
CA VAL A 200 13.61 20.49 21.74
C VAL A 200 14.13 21.00 20.40
N VAL A 201 14.04 20.17 19.36
CA VAL A 201 14.56 20.47 18.02
C VAL A 201 13.42 20.65 17.01
N ALA A 202 13.68 21.31 15.89
CA ALA A 202 12.61 21.73 14.99
C ALA A 202 12.01 20.63 14.11
N LEU A 203 12.77 19.57 13.78
CA LEU A 203 12.32 18.43 12.97
C LEU A 203 12.92 17.11 13.50
N PRO A 204 12.23 15.96 13.40
CA PRO A 204 12.72 14.67 13.90
C PRO A 204 14.09 14.25 13.35
N THR A 205 14.35 14.56 12.09
CA THR A 205 15.62 14.31 11.40
C THR A 205 16.80 15.05 12.02
N MET A 206 16.56 16.11 12.80
CA MET A 206 17.59 16.93 13.46
C MET A 206 18.05 16.35 14.80
N VAL A 207 17.34 15.38 15.39
CA VAL A 207 17.75 14.74 16.65
C VAL A 207 19.11 14.03 16.47
N ALA A 208 19.31 13.35 15.34
CA ALA A 208 20.56 12.65 15.06
C ALA A 208 21.76 13.59 14.85
N SER A 209 21.58 14.72 14.17
CA SER A 209 22.66 15.71 14.00
C SER A 209 22.97 16.46 15.30
N CYS A 210 21.93 16.82 16.08
CA CYS A 210 22.10 17.45 17.40
C CYS A 210 22.81 16.51 18.39
N ARG A 211 22.40 15.24 18.46
CA ARG A 211 23.13 14.21 19.23
C ARG A 211 24.58 14.10 18.78
N GLY A 212 24.84 14.03 17.47
CA GLY A 212 26.20 13.93 16.95
C GLY A 212 27.12 15.10 17.32
N ILE A 213 26.60 16.32 17.51
CA ILE A 213 27.36 17.46 18.05
C ILE A 213 27.71 17.21 19.53
N LEU A 214 26.71 16.85 20.32
CA LEU A 214 26.83 16.66 21.77
C LEU A 214 27.73 15.47 22.15
N ASP A 215 27.63 14.35 21.41
CA ASP A 215 28.49 13.17 21.55
C ASP A 215 29.96 13.53 21.30
N ARG A 216 30.26 14.28 20.22
CA ARG A 216 31.63 14.69 19.85
C ARG A 216 32.22 15.78 20.75
N GLY A 217 31.38 16.61 21.34
CA GLY A 217 31.77 17.70 22.23
C GLY A 217 31.47 19.08 21.67
N ILE A 218 31.09 19.97 22.59
CA ILE A 218 30.75 21.37 22.36
C ILE A 218 31.53 22.24 23.37
N GLN A 219 32.09 23.35 22.89
CA GLN A 219 32.76 24.32 23.76
C GLN A 219 31.69 25.11 24.50
N ILE A 220 31.74 25.11 25.84
CA ILE A 220 30.88 25.94 26.69
C ILE A 220 31.77 26.88 27.49
N ASP A 221 31.45 28.17 27.47
CA ASP A 221 32.18 29.16 28.24
C ASP A 221 32.11 28.88 29.75
N GLY A 222 33.20 29.14 30.47
CA GLY A 222 33.36 28.77 31.88
C GLY A 222 33.60 27.26 32.15
N LEU A 223 33.04 26.37 31.32
CA LEU A 223 33.12 24.91 31.50
C LEU A 223 34.13 24.19 30.56
N GLY A 224 34.55 24.86 29.49
CA GLY A 224 35.45 24.30 28.47
C GLY A 224 34.74 23.35 27.50
N MET A 225 35.53 22.49 26.85
CA MET A 225 35.00 21.46 25.94
C MET A 225 34.28 20.37 26.74
N LYS A 226 32.99 20.13 26.45
CA LYS A 226 32.15 19.11 27.10
C LYS A 226 31.50 18.22 26.05
N SER A 227 31.71 16.90 26.17
CA SER A 227 30.89 15.87 25.53
C SER A 227 29.75 15.48 26.48
N PHE A 228 28.59 15.11 25.92
CA PHE A 228 27.37 14.80 26.66
C PHE A 228 26.81 13.45 26.24
N MET A 229 26.52 12.60 27.23
CA MET A 229 25.64 11.44 27.02
C MET A 229 24.21 11.95 26.79
N THR A 230 23.59 11.51 25.70
CA THR A 230 22.19 11.81 25.39
C THR A 230 21.26 10.68 25.84
N TYR A 231 20.09 11.05 26.35
CA TYR A 231 19.07 10.14 26.86
C TYR A 231 17.79 10.28 26.04
N GLU A 232 17.12 9.15 25.76
CA GLU A 232 15.89 9.03 24.96
C GLU A 232 16.00 9.53 23.48
N SER A 233 17.19 9.95 23.05
CA SER A 233 17.54 10.49 21.72
C SER A 233 17.43 9.51 20.55
N ASN A 234 17.18 8.23 20.82
CA ASN A 234 16.98 7.18 19.81
C ASN A 234 15.51 6.67 19.77
N VAL A 235 14.58 7.30 20.49
CA VAL A 235 13.14 6.97 20.40
C VAL A 235 12.56 7.58 19.13
N LEU A 236 11.90 6.76 18.31
CA LEU A 236 11.27 7.20 17.06
C LEU A 236 10.16 8.23 17.32
N PHE A 237 10.02 9.24 16.47
CA PHE A 237 9.12 10.39 16.72
C PHE A 237 7.65 10.01 16.88
N ALA A 238 7.11 9.11 16.05
CA ALA A 238 5.75 8.60 16.21
C ALA A 238 5.57 7.81 17.51
N LEU A 239 6.57 7.00 17.91
CA LEU A 239 6.56 6.26 19.18
C LEU A 239 6.67 7.21 20.39
N ARG A 240 7.45 8.28 20.27
CA ARG A 240 7.55 9.36 21.27
C ARG A 240 6.21 10.04 21.47
N PHE A 241 5.54 10.45 20.38
CA PHE A 241 4.17 10.96 20.41
C PHE A 241 3.19 9.99 21.07
N MET A 242 3.26 8.70 20.71
CA MET A 242 2.39 7.68 21.29
C MET A 242 2.57 7.55 22.81
N ILE A 243 3.82 7.48 23.28
CA ILE A 243 4.15 7.43 24.71
C ILE A 243 3.64 8.68 25.44
N ASP A 244 3.95 9.87 24.93
CA ASP A 244 3.67 11.13 25.61
C ASP A 244 2.15 11.46 25.64
N CYS A 245 1.38 10.97 24.67
CA CYS A 245 -0.08 11.13 24.59
C CYS A 245 -0.86 9.93 25.16
N ASN A 246 -0.19 8.94 25.76
CA ASN A 246 -0.78 7.67 26.22
C ASN A 246 -1.57 6.91 25.13
N ILE A 247 -1.14 6.99 23.88
CA ILE A 247 -1.74 6.28 22.73
C ILE A 247 -1.04 4.92 22.58
N VAL A 248 -1.82 3.83 22.56
CA VAL A 248 -1.33 2.46 22.35
C VAL A 248 -1.80 1.91 21.00
N GLY A 249 -1.14 0.87 20.49
CA GLY A 249 -1.52 0.25 19.21
C GLY A 249 -2.97 -0.24 19.21
N GLY A 250 -3.76 0.13 18.20
CA GLY A 250 -5.15 -0.30 18.07
C GLY A 250 -6.14 0.35 19.05
N ASN A 251 -5.78 1.44 19.74
CA ASN A 251 -6.70 2.13 20.64
C ASN A 251 -7.74 3.00 19.90
N TRP A 252 -8.72 3.49 20.67
CA TRP A 252 -9.62 4.55 20.21
C TRP A 252 -9.03 5.92 20.54
N ILE A 253 -9.08 6.82 19.56
CA ILE A 253 -8.72 8.23 19.70
C ILE A 253 -9.96 9.06 19.40
N GLU A 254 -10.22 10.07 20.22
CA GLU A 254 -11.29 11.03 20.00
C GLU A 254 -10.74 12.45 19.88
N VAL A 255 -11.31 13.24 18.95
CA VAL A 255 -11.12 14.69 18.87
C VAL A 255 -12.48 15.37 19.10
N PRO A 256 -12.62 16.22 20.13
CA PRO A 256 -13.89 16.86 20.48
C PRO A 256 -14.46 17.76 19.37
N ALA A 257 -15.79 17.95 19.40
CA ALA A 257 -16.47 18.91 18.52
C ALA A 257 -15.82 20.31 18.60
N GLY A 258 -15.61 20.94 17.44
CA GLY A 258 -14.96 22.26 17.34
C GLY A 258 -13.45 22.29 17.62
N LYS A 259 -12.80 21.17 18.00
CA LYS A 259 -11.34 21.07 18.20
C LYS A 259 -10.57 20.60 16.96
N TYR A 260 -11.25 20.39 15.84
CA TYR A 260 -10.66 20.06 14.54
C TYR A 260 -11.07 21.05 13.45
N LYS A 261 -10.29 21.09 12.37
CA LYS A 261 -10.53 21.87 11.14
C LYS A 261 -10.59 20.92 9.96
N THR A 262 -11.43 21.20 8.96
CA THR A 262 -11.44 20.44 7.71
C THR A 262 -10.11 20.61 6.99
N ALA A 263 -9.43 19.51 6.69
CA ALA A 263 -8.10 19.56 6.08
C ALA A 263 -8.16 19.84 4.58
N LYS A 264 -7.00 20.16 4.00
CA LYS A 264 -6.80 20.06 2.54
C LYS A 264 -6.92 18.58 2.15
N HIS A 265 -7.71 18.27 1.13
CA HIS A 265 -7.98 16.90 0.66
C HIS A 265 -6.75 16.20 0.05
N SER A 266 -5.79 15.80 0.88
CA SER A 266 -4.57 15.05 0.52
C SER A 266 -4.79 13.54 0.50
N SER A 267 -5.87 13.04 1.13
CA SER A 267 -6.19 11.62 1.24
C SER A 267 -7.43 11.22 0.43
N TYR A 268 -7.70 9.92 0.36
CA TYR A 268 -8.95 9.32 -0.11
C TYR A 268 -9.93 8.96 1.04
N CYS A 269 -9.61 9.36 2.29
CA CYS A 269 -10.47 9.08 3.45
C CYS A 269 -11.77 9.89 3.39
N GLN A 270 -12.81 9.39 4.06
CA GLN A 270 -14.09 10.11 4.15
C GLN A 270 -14.03 11.29 5.12
N LEU A 271 -13.23 11.18 6.18
CA LEU A 271 -12.97 12.23 7.15
C LEU A 271 -11.48 12.57 7.12
N GLU A 272 -11.16 13.81 6.73
CA GLU A 272 -9.78 14.33 6.69
C GLU A 272 -9.75 15.69 7.39
N PHE A 273 -9.02 15.78 8.49
CA PHE A 273 -9.05 16.95 9.37
C PHE A 273 -7.72 17.20 10.08
N ASP A 274 -7.47 18.46 10.43
CA ASP A 274 -6.33 18.95 11.20
C ASP A 274 -6.73 19.24 12.65
N CYS A 275 -5.92 18.83 13.63
CA CYS A 275 -6.10 19.18 15.04
C CYS A 275 -4.75 19.37 15.77
N LEU A 276 -4.78 19.89 16.99
CA LEU A 276 -3.61 19.91 17.88
C LEU A 276 -3.45 18.58 18.61
N TYR A 277 -2.21 18.18 18.90
CA TYR A 277 -1.93 16.99 19.72
C TYR A 277 -2.53 17.11 21.14
N SER A 278 -2.60 18.32 21.68
CA SER A 278 -3.18 18.63 23.00
C SER A 278 -4.70 18.55 23.05
N ASP A 279 -5.38 18.40 21.91
CA ASP A 279 -6.83 18.23 21.79
C ASP A 279 -7.25 16.76 21.55
N LEU A 280 -6.28 15.84 21.47
CA LEU A 280 -6.55 14.41 21.37
C LEU A 280 -6.92 13.82 22.73
N ILE A 281 -7.97 13.00 22.74
CA ILE A 281 -8.32 12.13 23.87
C ILE A 281 -7.93 10.69 23.47
N SER A 282 -6.94 10.13 24.15
CA SER A 282 -6.60 8.71 24.06
C SER A 282 -7.51 7.92 25.01
N HIS A 283 -8.33 7.02 24.47
CA HIS A 283 -9.18 6.15 25.28
C HIS A 283 -8.46 4.82 25.57
N ALA A 284 -8.48 4.40 26.83
CA ALA A 284 -8.04 3.06 27.23
C ALA A 284 -8.95 1.99 26.60
N PRO A 285 -8.46 0.76 26.32
CA PRO A 285 -9.22 -0.30 25.65
C PRO A 285 -10.21 -1.00 26.60
N GLU A 286 -11.04 -0.22 27.29
CA GLU A 286 -11.98 -0.66 28.33
C GLU A 286 -13.43 -0.27 27.98
N GLY A 287 -14.41 -0.98 28.53
CA GLY A 287 -15.83 -0.68 28.31
C GLY A 287 -16.21 -0.69 26.82
N GLU A 288 -16.84 0.39 26.32
CA GLU A 288 -17.17 0.54 24.90
C GLU A 288 -15.93 0.63 23.99
N PHE A 289 -14.79 1.09 24.50
CA PHE A 289 -13.54 1.24 23.74
C PHE A 289 -12.69 -0.05 23.71
N SER A 290 -13.14 -1.12 24.38
CA SER A 290 -12.59 -2.47 24.17
C SER A 290 -13.05 -3.10 22.84
N LYS A 291 -14.11 -2.55 22.22
CA LYS A 291 -14.71 -3.05 20.97
C LYS A 291 -13.90 -2.61 19.76
N MET A 292 -13.82 -3.46 18.73
CA MET A 292 -13.19 -3.09 17.46
C MET A 292 -14.13 -2.27 16.57
N ALA A 293 -13.56 -1.38 15.75
CA ALA A 293 -14.25 -0.76 14.63
C ALA A 293 -14.51 -1.80 13.52
N PRO A 294 -15.52 -1.58 12.64
CA PRO A 294 -15.84 -2.50 11.55
C PRO A 294 -14.84 -2.35 10.38
N PHE A 295 -13.60 -2.77 10.61
CA PHE A 295 -12.52 -2.72 9.62
C PHE A 295 -12.84 -3.57 8.39
N ARG A 296 -12.51 -3.07 7.20
CA ARG A 296 -12.61 -3.78 5.93
C ARG A 296 -11.34 -4.58 5.68
N ILE A 297 -11.44 -5.89 5.83
CA ILE A 297 -10.36 -6.86 5.59
C ILE A 297 -10.49 -7.35 4.14
N LEU A 298 -9.58 -6.93 3.26
CA LEU A 298 -9.46 -7.47 1.90
C LEU A 298 -8.51 -8.67 1.94
N SER A 299 -9.03 -9.83 1.58
CA SER A 299 -8.24 -11.00 1.18
C SER A 299 -8.14 -11.05 -0.34
N PHE A 300 -6.93 -11.18 -0.88
CA PHE A 300 -6.73 -11.32 -2.32
C PHE A 300 -5.71 -12.41 -2.66
N ASP A 301 -5.65 -12.73 -3.95
CA ASP A 301 -4.79 -13.74 -4.59
C ASP A 301 -4.67 -13.39 -6.10
N ILE A 302 -3.53 -13.71 -6.75
CA ILE A 302 -3.30 -13.43 -8.18
C ILE A 302 -2.85 -14.66 -8.95
N GLU A 303 -3.27 -14.75 -10.22
CA GLU A 303 -2.83 -15.78 -11.16
C GLU A 303 -2.10 -15.16 -12.36
N CYS A 304 -1.00 -15.78 -12.77
CA CYS A 304 -0.11 -15.29 -13.84
C CYS A 304 0.17 -16.39 -14.88
N ALA A 305 0.07 -16.06 -16.18
CA ALA A 305 0.27 -17.04 -17.26
C ALA A 305 1.75 -17.23 -17.62
N GLY A 306 2.46 -18.00 -16.79
CA GLY A 306 3.89 -18.28 -16.96
C GLY A 306 4.27 -19.08 -18.22
N ARG A 307 5.47 -18.80 -18.74
CA ARG A 307 6.18 -19.65 -19.72
C ARG A 307 6.45 -21.05 -19.15
N LYS A 308 6.25 -22.09 -19.97
CA LYS A 308 6.37 -23.50 -19.54
C LYS A 308 7.80 -23.82 -19.09
N GLY A 309 7.93 -24.33 -17.87
CA GLY A 309 9.22 -24.67 -17.24
C GLY A 309 9.87 -23.53 -16.44
N HIS A 310 9.32 -22.32 -16.48
CA HIS A 310 9.80 -21.16 -15.73
C HIS A 310 8.87 -20.82 -14.56
N PHE A 311 9.40 -20.14 -13.54
CA PHE A 311 8.59 -19.40 -12.58
C PHE A 311 8.16 -18.07 -13.21
N PRO A 312 6.96 -17.52 -12.92
CA PRO A 312 6.53 -16.24 -13.51
C PRO A 312 7.48 -15.08 -13.19
N GLU A 313 7.81 -14.28 -14.20
CA GLU A 313 8.64 -13.07 -14.10
C GLU A 313 7.81 -11.85 -14.52
N PRO A 314 7.72 -10.76 -13.72
CA PRO A 314 6.90 -9.58 -14.06
C PRO A 314 7.23 -8.95 -15.41
N THR A 315 8.49 -9.04 -15.85
CA THR A 315 8.97 -8.51 -17.13
C THR A 315 8.42 -9.26 -18.35
N HIS A 316 7.91 -10.49 -18.18
CA HIS A 316 7.51 -11.37 -19.27
C HIS A 316 6.07 -11.87 -19.15
N ASP A 317 5.72 -12.47 -18.00
CA ASP A 317 4.51 -13.26 -17.86
C ASP A 317 3.36 -12.39 -17.30
N PRO A 318 2.19 -12.35 -17.96
CA PRO A 318 1.10 -11.44 -17.60
C PRO A 318 0.32 -11.90 -16.37
N VAL A 319 -0.17 -10.95 -15.58
CA VAL A 319 -1.25 -11.15 -14.60
C VAL A 319 -2.54 -11.37 -15.38
N ILE A 320 -3.23 -12.47 -15.09
CA ILE A 320 -4.42 -12.91 -15.84
C ILE A 320 -5.69 -12.90 -15.00
N GLN A 321 -5.60 -13.09 -13.69
CA GLN A 321 -6.74 -13.01 -12.79
C GLN A 321 -6.34 -12.44 -11.43
N ILE A 322 -7.26 -11.75 -10.77
CA ILE A 322 -7.13 -11.28 -9.38
C ILE A 322 -8.44 -11.56 -8.64
N ALA A 323 -8.40 -12.44 -7.64
CA ALA A 323 -9.55 -12.73 -6.78
C ALA A 323 -9.57 -11.79 -5.57
N ASN A 324 -10.76 -11.35 -5.17
CA ASN A 324 -10.97 -10.38 -4.09
C ASN A 324 -12.15 -10.81 -3.20
N LEU A 325 -11.88 -11.05 -1.92
CA LEU A 325 -12.92 -11.26 -0.90
C LEU A 325 -12.79 -10.17 0.18
N VAL A 326 -13.87 -9.44 0.46
CA VAL A 326 -13.84 -8.38 1.49
C VAL A 326 -14.83 -8.69 2.60
N THR A 327 -14.32 -8.72 3.82
CA THR A 327 -15.04 -9.04 5.06
C THR A 327 -15.02 -7.82 5.98
N LEU A 328 -16.06 -7.59 6.77
CA LEU A 328 -15.99 -6.65 7.89
C LEU A 328 -15.47 -7.39 9.14
N GLN A 329 -14.67 -6.72 9.96
CA GLN A 329 -14.18 -7.33 11.20
C GLN A 329 -15.34 -7.75 12.11
N GLY A 330 -15.36 -9.03 12.48
CA GLY A 330 -16.46 -9.66 13.22
C GLY A 330 -17.51 -10.37 12.35
N GLU A 331 -17.51 -10.20 11.03
CA GLU A 331 -18.50 -10.84 10.15
C GLU A 331 -18.09 -12.22 9.65
N ASN A 332 -19.00 -13.19 9.81
CA ASN A 332 -18.78 -14.59 9.46
C ASN A 332 -18.74 -14.86 7.95
N GLN A 333 -19.14 -13.90 7.10
CA GLN A 333 -19.10 -14.01 5.63
C GLN A 333 -18.55 -12.74 4.97
N PRO A 334 -17.82 -12.85 3.84
CA PRO A 334 -17.41 -11.68 3.06
C PRO A 334 -18.61 -11.08 2.32
N PHE A 335 -18.76 -9.75 2.38
CA PHE A 335 -19.83 -9.01 1.71
C PHE A 335 -19.48 -8.64 0.25
N ILE A 336 -18.20 -8.71 -0.12
CA ILE A 336 -17.74 -8.69 -1.51
C ILE A 336 -17.12 -10.04 -1.83
N ARG A 337 -17.53 -10.64 -2.93
CA ARG A 337 -16.83 -11.74 -3.60
C ARG A 337 -16.70 -11.35 -5.06
N ASN A 338 -15.48 -11.15 -5.54
CA ASN A 338 -15.20 -10.64 -6.87
C ASN A 338 -13.99 -11.35 -7.46
N VAL A 339 -13.97 -11.50 -8.79
CA VAL A 339 -12.78 -11.89 -9.54
C VAL A 339 -12.66 -11.01 -10.78
N MET A 340 -11.48 -10.46 -10.99
CA MET A 340 -11.12 -9.74 -12.22
C MET A 340 -10.38 -10.69 -13.15
N THR A 341 -10.70 -10.71 -14.45
CA THR A 341 -10.10 -11.64 -15.41
C THR A 341 -9.69 -10.93 -16.70
N LEU A 342 -8.50 -11.25 -17.21
CA LEU A 342 -8.10 -10.99 -18.57
C LEU A 342 -8.87 -11.93 -19.51
N LYS A 343 -9.56 -11.36 -20.51
CA LYS A 343 -10.54 -12.02 -21.40
C LYS A 343 -11.81 -12.49 -20.66
N SER A 344 -12.85 -12.78 -21.45
CA SER A 344 -14.17 -13.24 -21.00
C SER A 344 -14.13 -14.49 -20.12
N CYS A 345 -14.91 -14.50 -19.04
CA CYS A 345 -15.01 -15.58 -18.07
C CYS A 345 -16.48 -15.96 -17.85
N SER A 346 -16.79 -17.27 -17.79
CA SER A 346 -18.17 -17.73 -17.54
C SER A 346 -18.63 -17.32 -16.12
N PRO A 347 -19.94 -17.02 -15.89
CA PRO A 347 -20.43 -16.59 -14.58
C PRO A 347 -20.18 -17.58 -13.43
N ILE A 348 -19.93 -17.05 -12.23
CA ILE A 348 -19.75 -17.82 -11.00
C ILE A 348 -20.87 -17.43 -10.01
N VAL A 349 -21.56 -18.43 -9.47
CA VAL A 349 -22.72 -18.21 -8.60
C VAL A 349 -22.29 -17.52 -7.31
N GLY A 350 -22.89 -16.36 -7.02
CA GLY A 350 -22.61 -15.59 -5.80
C GLY A 350 -21.27 -14.84 -5.81
N VAL A 351 -20.69 -14.58 -6.98
CA VAL A 351 -19.45 -13.83 -7.19
C VAL A 351 -19.64 -12.83 -8.33
N ASP A 352 -19.18 -11.58 -8.15
CA ASP A 352 -19.21 -10.57 -9.22
C ASP A 352 -17.98 -10.73 -10.14
N VAL A 353 -18.19 -11.30 -11.32
CA VAL A 353 -17.12 -11.55 -12.32
C VAL A 353 -16.93 -10.32 -13.20
N MET A 354 -15.69 -9.81 -13.25
CA MET A 354 -15.30 -8.65 -14.05
C MET A 354 -14.26 -9.07 -15.09
N SER A 355 -14.67 -9.23 -16.36
CA SER A 355 -13.75 -9.51 -17.45
C SER A 355 -13.34 -8.23 -18.17
N PHE A 356 -12.07 -8.15 -18.58
CA PHE A 356 -11.47 -7.03 -19.28
C PHE A 356 -10.62 -7.52 -20.46
N ASP A 357 -10.52 -6.73 -21.53
CA ASP A 357 -9.82 -7.15 -22.75
C ASP A 357 -8.30 -6.99 -22.68
N THR A 358 -7.77 -6.02 -21.91
CA THR A 358 -6.32 -5.85 -21.71
C THR A 358 -5.88 -6.03 -20.25
N GLU A 359 -4.61 -6.41 -20.06
CA GLU A 359 -3.99 -6.55 -18.72
C GLU A 359 -3.91 -5.21 -18.00
N LYS A 360 -3.75 -4.10 -18.73
CA LYS A 360 -3.77 -2.75 -18.16
C LYS A 360 -5.10 -2.48 -17.45
N ASP A 361 -6.21 -2.90 -18.04
CA ASP A 361 -7.54 -2.63 -17.51
C ASP A 361 -7.83 -3.49 -16.28
N VAL A 362 -7.36 -4.75 -16.24
CA VAL A 362 -7.39 -5.59 -15.03
C VAL A 362 -6.65 -4.90 -13.87
N LEU A 363 -5.43 -4.39 -14.12
CA LEU A 363 -4.62 -3.71 -13.11
C LEU A 363 -5.27 -2.39 -12.65
N LEU A 364 -5.73 -1.55 -13.59
CA LEU A 364 -6.39 -0.28 -13.26
C LEU A 364 -7.72 -0.48 -12.52
N ALA A 365 -8.52 -1.48 -12.91
CA ALA A 365 -9.75 -1.83 -12.22
C ALA A 365 -9.49 -2.32 -10.79
N TRP A 366 -8.42 -3.09 -10.56
CA TRP A 366 -8.06 -3.53 -9.21
C TRP A 366 -7.59 -2.38 -8.33
N ARG A 367 -6.78 -1.47 -8.86
CA ARG A 367 -6.43 -0.19 -8.17
C ARG A 367 -7.69 0.57 -7.77
N ASP A 368 -8.68 0.65 -8.66
CA ASP A 368 -9.90 1.41 -8.38
C ASP A 368 -10.88 0.67 -7.45
N LEU A 369 -10.85 -0.66 -7.41
CA LEU A 369 -11.46 -1.44 -6.33
C LEU A 369 -10.80 -1.10 -4.98
N ILE A 370 -9.47 -1.14 -4.88
CA ILE A 370 -8.73 -0.76 -3.66
C ILE A 370 -9.13 0.65 -3.21
N ARG A 371 -9.17 1.62 -4.12
CA ARG A 371 -9.51 3.02 -3.82
C ARG A 371 -10.98 3.23 -3.43
N LYS A 372 -11.92 2.49 -4.04
CA LYS A 372 -13.37 2.69 -3.84
C LYS A 372 -13.95 1.86 -2.69
N VAL A 373 -13.45 0.64 -2.49
CA VAL A 373 -13.78 -0.22 -1.33
C VAL A 373 -13.05 0.26 -0.08
N ASP A 374 -11.86 0.84 -0.25
CA ASP A 374 -11.02 1.42 0.80
C ASP A 374 -10.75 0.43 1.96
N PRO A 375 -10.08 -0.72 1.71
CA PRO A 375 -9.78 -1.70 2.76
C PRO A 375 -8.79 -1.14 3.79
N ASP A 376 -8.97 -1.54 5.05
CA ASP A 376 -8.13 -1.15 6.19
C ASP A 376 -6.94 -2.09 6.36
N VAL A 377 -7.18 -3.38 6.13
CA VAL A 377 -6.17 -4.44 6.20
C VAL A 377 -6.20 -5.20 4.87
N ILE A 378 -5.03 -5.41 4.29
CA ILE A 378 -4.80 -6.25 3.12
C ILE A 378 -4.12 -7.53 3.60
N ILE A 379 -4.77 -8.67 3.36
CA ILE A 379 -4.32 -10.01 3.76
C ILE A 379 -4.19 -10.93 2.54
N GLY A 380 -3.39 -11.96 2.72
CA GLY A 380 -3.12 -13.01 1.74
C GLY A 380 -1.90 -13.81 2.17
N TYR A 381 -1.47 -14.77 1.35
CA TYR A 381 -0.39 -15.69 1.70
C TYR A 381 0.82 -15.48 0.78
N ASN A 382 1.93 -14.96 1.32
CA ASN A 382 3.14 -14.52 0.59
C ASN A 382 3.01 -13.15 -0.12
N ILE A 383 1.92 -12.40 0.11
CA ILE A 383 1.58 -11.15 -0.59
C ILE A 383 2.65 -10.06 -0.56
N CYS A 384 3.47 -9.98 0.49
CA CYS A 384 4.54 -8.97 0.57
C CYS A 384 5.80 -9.38 -0.21
N LYS A 385 5.94 -10.66 -0.57
CA LYS A 385 7.11 -11.21 -1.29
C LYS A 385 6.82 -11.54 -2.76
N PHE A 386 5.59 -11.91 -3.09
CA PHE A 386 5.17 -12.21 -4.45
C PHE A 386 4.15 -11.19 -4.94
N ASP A 387 2.90 -11.25 -4.49
CA ASP A 387 1.75 -10.63 -5.15
C ASP A 387 1.88 -9.11 -5.32
N LEU A 388 2.15 -8.37 -4.23
CA LEU A 388 2.29 -6.91 -4.29
C LEU A 388 3.54 -6.48 -5.07
N PRO A 389 4.76 -7.03 -4.83
CA PRO A 389 5.91 -6.77 -5.71
C PRO A 389 5.64 -7.08 -7.19
N TYR A 390 5.05 -8.24 -7.50
CA TYR A 390 4.77 -8.68 -8.87
C TYR A 390 3.83 -7.71 -9.59
N LEU A 391 2.73 -7.30 -8.94
CA LEU A 391 1.78 -6.32 -9.47
C LEU A 391 2.44 -4.96 -9.75
N ILE A 392 3.32 -4.49 -8.86
CA ILE A 392 4.02 -3.21 -9.00
C ILE A 392 5.06 -3.26 -10.14
N GLU A 393 5.91 -4.29 -10.15
CA GLU A 393 6.95 -4.50 -11.17
C GLU A 393 6.34 -4.78 -12.56
N ARG A 394 5.18 -5.47 -12.61
CA ARG A 394 4.43 -5.69 -13.86
C ARG A 394 3.83 -4.40 -14.39
N ALA A 395 3.23 -3.59 -13.53
CA ALA A 395 2.67 -2.30 -13.93
C ALA A 395 3.76 -1.32 -14.40
N GLU A 396 4.95 -1.34 -13.79
CA GLU A 396 6.11 -0.57 -14.26
C GLU A 396 6.60 -1.08 -15.63
N THR A 397 6.70 -2.40 -15.83
CA THR A 397 7.02 -3.03 -17.13
C THR A 397 6.04 -2.58 -18.24
N LEU A 398 4.76 -2.46 -17.92
CA LEU A 398 3.69 -2.03 -18.83
C LEU A 398 3.56 -0.50 -18.96
N GLY A 399 4.40 0.29 -18.28
CA GLY A 399 4.34 1.76 -18.31
C GLY A 399 3.14 2.39 -17.61
N ILE A 400 2.41 1.64 -16.78
CA ILE A 400 1.17 2.06 -16.11
C ILE A 400 1.53 2.88 -14.86
N ALA A 401 2.03 4.10 -15.08
CA ALA A 401 2.54 5.00 -14.06
C ALA A 401 1.52 5.32 -12.95
N GLU A 402 0.23 5.16 -13.21
CA GLU A 402 -0.91 5.44 -12.34
C GLU A 402 -1.44 4.23 -11.53
N PHE A 403 -0.89 3.02 -11.74
CA PHE A 403 -1.23 1.82 -10.96
C PHE A 403 -0.76 1.84 -9.49
N PRO A 404 0.52 2.16 -9.16
CA PRO A 404 1.07 1.99 -7.80
C PRO A 404 0.53 2.99 -6.75
N LEU A 405 -0.60 3.64 -7.01
CA LEU A 405 -1.29 4.61 -6.15
C LEU A 405 -2.38 3.93 -5.29
N LEU A 406 -2.00 2.86 -4.59
CA LEU A 406 -2.90 1.99 -3.82
C LEU A 406 -3.17 2.47 -2.39
N GLY A 407 -2.35 3.38 -1.86
CA GLY A 407 -2.49 3.94 -0.51
C GLY A 407 -3.73 4.83 -0.32
N ARG A 408 -3.92 5.29 0.91
CA ARG A 408 -4.93 6.31 1.25
C ARG A 408 -4.47 7.73 0.93
N ILE A 409 -3.18 7.97 0.74
CA ILE A 409 -2.63 9.30 0.41
C ILE A 409 -2.55 9.48 -1.10
N LYS A 410 -3.09 10.58 -1.62
CA LYS A 410 -3.07 10.91 -3.05
C LYS A 410 -1.64 11.13 -3.52
N ASN A 411 -1.35 10.65 -4.72
CA ASN A 411 -0.04 10.73 -5.37
C ASN A 411 1.13 10.04 -4.62
N SER A 412 0.86 9.39 -3.48
CA SER A 412 1.83 8.54 -2.79
C SER A 412 1.90 7.17 -3.48
N ARG A 413 3.10 6.78 -3.91
CA ARG A 413 3.36 5.47 -4.53
C ARG A 413 3.66 4.43 -3.45
N VAL A 414 3.16 3.21 -3.65
CA VAL A 414 3.59 2.03 -2.89
C VAL A 414 5.10 1.90 -2.99
N ARG A 415 5.74 1.62 -1.85
CA ARG A 415 7.18 1.40 -1.75
C ARG A 415 7.42 -0.08 -1.49
N VAL A 416 8.25 -0.70 -2.33
CA VAL A 416 8.80 -2.05 -2.10
C VAL A 416 10.27 -1.88 -1.75
N LYS A 417 10.71 -2.51 -0.67
CA LYS A 417 12.08 -2.39 -0.16
C LYS A 417 12.59 -3.74 0.33
N ASP A 418 13.77 -4.13 -0.14
CA ASP A 418 14.44 -5.33 0.39
C ASP A 418 14.97 -5.09 1.80
N THR A 419 14.77 -6.08 2.66
CA THR A 419 15.08 -6.04 4.09
C THR A 419 15.64 -7.39 4.54
N THR A 420 16.41 -7.38 5.61
CA THR A 420 16.97 -8.60 6.20
C THR A 420 16.69 -8.62 7.69
N PHE A 421 15.86 -9.54 8.14
CA PHE A 421 15.66 -9.79 9.56
C PHE A 421 16.66 -10.85 10.02
N SER A 422 17.38 -10.61 11.11
CA SER A 422 18.29 -11.60 11.69
C SER A 422 18.14 -11.67 13.21
N SER A 423 17.95 -12.88 13.73
CA SER A 423 17.87 -13.13 15.17
C SER A 423 18.27 -14.57 15.50
N ARG A 424 18.67 -14.83 16.75
CA ARG A 424 19.01 -16.19 17.21
C ARG A 424 17.81 -17.16 17.21
N GLN A 425 16.58 -16.65 17.28
CA GLN A 425 15.36 -17.46 17.38
C GLN A 425 14.73 -17.77 16.02
N TYR A 426 14.77 -16.83 15.07
CA TYR A 426 14.12 -16.95 13.75
C TYR A 426 15.12 -17.08 12.59
N GLY A 427 16.43 -17.16 12.88
CA GLY A 427 17.51 -17.19 11.90
C GLY A 427 17.69 -15.85 11.19
N THR A 428 18.40 -15.89 10.05
CA THR A 428 18.44 -14.79 9.08
C THR A 428 17.45 -15.09 7.96
N ARG A 429 16.59 -14.12 7.65
CA ARG A 429 15.59 -14.19 6.57
C ARG A 429 15.62 -12.90 5.77
N GLU A 430 15.70 -13.02 4.46
CA GLU A 430 15.42 -11.93 3.54
C GLU A 430 13.90 -11.74 3.39
N SER A 431 13.47 -10.50 3.32
CA SER A 431 12.06 -10.07 3.29
C SER A 431 11.89 -8.84 2.41
N LYS A 432 10.72 -8.70 1.78
CA LYS A 432 10.31 -7.44 1.15
C LYS A 432 9.36 -6.72 2.10
N GLU A 433 9.72 -5.50 2.46
CA GLU A 433 8.88 -4.53 3.16
C GLU A 433 8.08 -3.80 2.08
N VAL A 434 6.75 -3.93 2.13
CA VAL A 434 5.83 -3.22 1.22
C VAL A 434 5.05 -2.22 2.05
N THR A 435 5.07 -0.94 1.66
CA THR A 435 4.34 0.14 2.34
C THR A 435 3.19 0.66 1.49
N VAL A 436 1.95 0.50 1.96
CA VAL A 436 0.72 1.02 1.33
C VAL A 436 0.05 2.02 2.28
N GLU A 437 0.57 3.25 2.36
CA GLU A 437 0.25 4.26 3.39
C GLU A 437 -1.23 4.37 3.74
N GLY A 438 -1.56 4.19 5.02
CA GLY A 438 -2.91 4.21 5.59
C GLY A 438 -3.65 2.86 5.53
N ARG A 439 -2.97 1.77 5.16
CA ARG A 439 -3.51 0.40 5.13
C ARG A 439 -2.48 -0.54 5.77
N VAL A 440 -2.94 -1.45 6.61
CA VAL A 440 -2.08 -2.49 7.20
C VAL A 440 -1.89 -3.65 6.22
N GLN A 441 -0.68 -4.18 6.10
CA GLN A 441 -0.37 -5.40 5.35
C GLN A 441 -0.19 -6.55 6.35
N PHE A 442 -0.97 -7.64 6.24
CA PHE A 442 -0.84 -8.82 7.10
C PHE A 442 -0.65 -10.08 6.25
N ASP A 443 0.60 -10.40 5.98
CA ASP A 443 1.01 -11.58 5.22
C ASP A 443 0.94 -12.84 6.09
N LEU A 444 -0.01 -13.72 5.77
CA LEU A 444 -0.31 -14.94 6.51
C LEU A 444 0.84 -15.93 6.48
N LEU A 445 1.67 -15.95 5.42
CA LEU A 445 2.86 -16.79 5.40
C LEU A 445 3.86 -16.34 6.47
N GLN A 446 4.00 -15.03 6.68
CA GLN A 446 4.92 -14.48 7.68
C GLN A 446 4.43 -14.71 9.11
N ALA A 447 3.11 -14.58 9.36
CA ALA A 447 2.51 -14.95 10.63
C ALA A 447 2.72 -16.46 10.92
N MET A 448 2.38 -17.33 9.96
CA MET A 448 2.56 -18.79 10.10
C MET A 448 4.03 -19.18 10.34
N GLN A 449 4.98 -18.53 9.66
CA GLN A 449 6.43 -18.74 9.81
C GLN A 449 7.04 -18.12 11.09
N ARG A 450 6.28 -17.33 11.85
CA ARG A 450 6.67 -16.74 13.14
C ARG A 450 6.10 -17.54 14.30
N ASP A 451 4.81 -17.85 14.25
CA ASP A 451 4.04 -18.32 15.40
C ASP A 451 3.96 -19.85 15.49
N TYR A 452 4.14 -20.57 14.36
CA TYR A 452 4.06 -22.03 14.31
C TYR A 452 5.37 -22.67 13.83
N LYS A 453 5.52 -23.97 14.10
CA LYS A 453 6.66 -24.81 13.70
C LYS A 453 6.18 -26.00 12.87
N LEU A 454 5.92 -25.76 11.59
CA LEU A 454 5.40 -26.74 10.64
C LEU A 454 6.53 -27.36 9.80
N SER A 455 6.27 -28.56 9.27
CA SER A 455 7.16 -29.25 8.33
C SER A 455 7.13 -28.66 6.91
N SER A 456 6.04 -27.98 6.56
CA SER A 456 5.86 -27.23 5.32
C SER A 456 5.00 -25.99 5.57
N TYR A 457 5.30 -24.91 4.86
CA TYR A 457 4.55 -23.66 4.84
C TYR A 457 4.03 -23.36 3.42
N SER A 458 3.67 -24.40 2.66
CA SER A 458 2.85 -24.22 1.46
C SER A 458 1.38 -24.05 1.85
N LEU A 459 0.64 -23.21 1.13
CA LEU A 459 -0.76 -22.89 1.40
C LEU A 459 -1.62 -24.16 1.61
N ASN A 460 -1.48 -25.15 0.72
CA ASN A 460 -2.17 -26.44 0.82
C ASN A 460 -1.79 -27.29 2.05
N SER A 461 -0.54 -27.19 2.54
CA SER A 461 -0.13 -27.89 3.76
C SER A 461 -0.66 -27.22 5.02
N VAL A 462 -0.80 -25.89 4.99
CA VAL A 462 -1.31 -25.10 6.12
C VAL A 462 -2.83 -25.15 6.19
N SER A 463 -3.53 -25.14 5.05
CA SER A 463 -4.99 -25.35 4.99
C SER A 463 -5.39 -26.74 5.46
N ALA A 464 -4.65 -27.77 5.05
CA ALA A 464 -4.91 -29.15 5.47
C ALA A 464 -4.65 -29.35 6.98
N HIS A 465 -3.75 -28.57 7.57
CA HIS A 465 -3.41 -28.66 8.99
C HIS A 465 -4.41 -27.92 9.90
N PHE A 466 -4.79 -26.68 9.56
CA PHE A 466 -5.65 -25.85 10.44
C PHE A 466 -7.13 -25.87 10.06
N LEU A 467 -7.46 -25.87 8.76
CA LEU A 467 -8.84 -25.76 8.27
C LEU A 467 -9.44 -27.13 7.91
N SER A 468 -8.64 -28.20 7.88
CA SER A 468 -8.99 -29.50 7.28
C SER A 468 -9.42 -29.41 5.81
N GLU A 469 -9.07 -28.32 5.12
CA GLU A 469 -9.38 -28.07 3.71
C GLU A 469 -8.14 -28.25 2.82
N GLN A 470 -8.35 -28.71 1.58
CA GLN A 470 -7.30 -28.80 0.56
C GLN A 470 -7.51 -27.75 -0.53
N LYS A 471 -6.41 -27.27 -1.12
CA LYS A 471 -6.40 -26.40 -2.29
C LYS A 471 -6.85 -27.20 -3.53
N GLU A 472 -7.61 -26.59 -4.44
CA GLU A 472 -7.95 -27.23 -5.71
C GLU A 472 -6.68 -27.47 -6.54
N ASN A 473 -6.53 -28.67 -7.12
CA ASN A 473 -5.28 -29.07 -7.77
C ASN A 473 -5.22 -28.59 -9.24
N VAL A 474 -4.88 -27.31 -9.42
CA VAL A 474 -4.45 -26.74 -10.71
C VAL A 474 -2.92 -26.65 -10.69
N HIS A 475 -2.26 -27.43 -11.53
CA HIS A 475 -0.80 -27.39 -11.63
C HIS A 475 -0.33 -26.16 -12.42
N HIS A 476 0.73 -25.49 -11.98
CA HIS A 476 1.18 -24.23 -12.58
C HIS A 476 1.42 -24.31 -14.11
N SER A 477 1.85 -25.48 -14.59
CA SER A 477 2.10 -25.73 -16.02
C SER A 477 0.87 -25.72 -16.91
N ILE A 478 -0.36 -25.80 -16.36
CA ILE A 478 -1.62 -25.78 -17.12
C ILE A 478 -2.38 -24.45 -17.01
N ILE A 479 -1.93 -23.48 -16.21
CA ILE A 479 -2.57 -22.16 -16.08
C ILE A 479 -2.64 -21.47 -17.44
N SER A 480 -1.50 -21.38 -18.14
CA SER A 480 -1.39 -20.74 -19.45
C SER A 480 -2.18 -21.48 -20.55
N ASP A 481 -2.41 -22.79 -20.41
CA ASP A 481 -3.24 -23.56 -21.34
C ASP A 481 -4.75 -23.33 -21.06
N LEU A 482 -5.15 -23.27 -19.78
CA LEU A 482 -6.53 -22.95 -19.38
C LEU A 482 -6.91 -21.50 -19.73
N GLN A 483 -6.00 -20.54 -19.57
CA GLN A 483 -6.22 -19.14 -19.90
C GLN A 483 -6.45 -18.92 -21.41
N ASN A 484 -5.71 -19.63 -22.25
CA ASN A 484 -5.82 -19.57 -23.71
C ASN A 484 -6.94 -20.43 -24.29
N GLY A 485 -7.70 -21.14 -23.45
CA GLY A 485 -8.96 -21.78 -23.82
C GLY A 485 -10.14 -20.81 -23.92
N ASN A 486 -11.31 -21.26 -23.46
CA ASN A 486 -12.57 -20.54 -23.55
C ASN A 486 -12.97 -19.88 -22.21
N ALA A 487 -14.16 -19.29 -22.15
CA ALA A 487 -14.68 -18.65 -20.94
C ALA A 487 -14.84 -19.61 -19.75
N GLU A 488 -15.05 -20.92 -20.02
CA GLU A 488 -15.23 -21.94 -18.99
C GLU A 488 -13.90 -22.45 -18.42
N THR A 489 -12.85 -22.57 -19.24
CA THR A 489 -11.51 -22.88 -18.74
C THR A 489 -10.95 -21.72 -17.91
N ARG A 490 -11.28 -20.47 -18.26
CA ARG A 490 -11.01 -19.28 -17.42
C ARG A 490 -11.86 -19.21 -16.16
N ARG A 491 -13.13 -19.66 -16.20
CA ARG A 491 -13.97 -19.83 -14.99
C ARG A 491 -13.38 -20.85 -14.02
N ARG A 492 -12.81 -21.95 -14.51
CA ARG A 492 -12.11 -22.92 -13.66
C ARG A 492 -10.91 -22.30 -12.94
N LEU A 493 -10.08 -21.51 -13.63
CA LEU A 493 -9.00 -20.75 -12.98
C LEU A 493 -9.55 -19.78 -11.92
N ALA A 494 -10.65 -19.09 -12.25
CA ALA A 494 -11.23 -18.09 -11.36
C ALA A 494 -11.80 -18.71 -10.06
N VAL A 495 -12.45 -19.87 -10.15
CA VAL A 495 -12.89 -20.63 -8.96
C VAL A 495 -11.71 -21.06 -8.08
N TYR A 496 -10.60 -21.48 -8.69
CA TYR A 496 -9.37 -21.87 -8.00
C TYR A 496 -8.69 -20.68 -7.28
N CYS A 497 -8.48 -19.55 -7.96
CA CYS A 497 -7.95 -18.31 -7.35
C CYS A 497 -8.88 -17.75 -6.26
N LEU A 498 -10.21 -17.82 -6.45
CA LEU A 498 -11.20 -17.49 -5.41
C LEU A 498 -11.13 -18.43 -4.19
N LYS A 499 -10.76 -19.70 -4.39
CA LYS A 499 -10.58 -20.67 -3.28
C LYS A 499 -9.35 -20.32 -2.45
N ASP A 500 -8.26 -19.88 -3.06
CA ASP A 500 -7.05 -19.44 -2.33
C ASP A 500 -7.32 -18.16 -1.53
N ALA A 501 -7.91 -17.13 -2.16
CA ALA A 501 -8.37 -15.93 -1.45
C ALA A 501 -9.35 -16.25 -0.29
N TYR A 502 -10.12 -17.35 -0.39
CA TYR A 502 -10.97 -17.86 0.69
C TYR A 502 -10.18 -18.57 1.81
N LEU A 503 -9.19 -19.40 1.47
CA LEU A 503 -8.29 -20.01 2.44
C LEU A 503 -7.54 -18.95 3.26
N HIS A 504 -7.05 -17.91 2.59
CA HIS A 504 -6.43 -16.73 3.22
C HIS A 504 -7.35 -16.10 4.28
N ARG A 505 -8.62 -15.85 3.93
CA ARG A 505 -9.63 -15.38 4.88
C ARG A 505 -9.86 -16.38 6.04
N GLY A 506 -9.85 -17.68 5.76
CA GLY A 506 -10.03 -18.74 6.75
C GLY A 506 -9.00 -18.68 7.89
N PHE A 507 -7.74 -18.36 7.59
CA PHE A 507 -6.68 -18.19 8.61
C PHE A 507 -6.70 -16.82 9.33
N TRP A 508 -7.56 -15.88 8.92
CA TRP A 508 -7.76 -14.62 9.64
C TRP A 508 -8.91 -14.72 10.66
N THR A 509 -9.88 -15.62 10.41
CA THR A 509 -11.08 -15.77 11.25
C THR A 509 -10.98 -16.87 12.32
N ASN A 510 -9.95 -17.74 12.26
CA ASN A 510 -9.74 -18.87 13.18
C ASN A 510 -8.30 -18.87 13.70
#